data_AF-A0A971JRF0-F1
#
_entry.id   AF-A0A971JRF0-F1
#
_cell.length_a   1.000
_cell.length_b   1.000
_cell.length_c   1.000
_cell.angle_alpha   90.00
_cell.angle_beta   90.00
_cell.angle_gamma   90.00
#
_symmetry.space_group_name_H-M   'P 1'
#
loop_
_entity.id
_entity.type
_entity.pdbx_description
1 polymer ?
#
loop_
_entity_poly.entity_id
_entity_poly.type
_entity_poly.pdbx_seq_one_letter_code
_entity_poly.pdbx_strand_id
1 'polypeptide(L)'
;MKRPLITSEGGILPMIATPGAPTRADIKEVLVRYQSAGISQFLFFGRAGCEYEYLSERWMDMCADFIELADDLGMKVWLYDDYNCPTTYVNGQLTAQGPEYQAKSILAYLDGEQFVYQQQTNPKAGDMLSDTAIDYFVSSTYEAYAARFSQYFGKTILGIFSDEPTQGHLPRKTSWDNRIVVPSYTGIDDDYQELTGRGLADDMRAYLLDNQKDSFWLAYWDLIGKRSRAYLDRLSNWCREHDLVLTGHLYDEHD
;
A
#
# COMPACT_ATOMS: atom_id res chain seq x y z
N MET A 1 25.47 17.33 -9.95
CA MET A 1 25.56 16.12 -9.11
C MET A 1 24.43 16.18 -8.10
N LYS A 2 23.44 15.27 -8.15
CA LYS A 2 22.44 15.13 -7.08
C LYS A 2 23.19 14.69 -5.81
N ARG A 3 23.01 15.40 -4.69
CA ARG A 3 23.56 14.99 -3.38
C ARG A 3 23.01 13.60 -3.03
N PRO A 4 23.78 12.70 -2.40
CA PRO A 4 23.21 11.47 -1.88
C PRO A 4 22.11 11.83 -0.88
N LEU A 5 20.90 11.32 -1.11
CA LEU A 5 19.70 11.57 -0.28
C LEU A 5 19.88 11.06 1.15
N ILE A 6 20.82 10.13 1.37
CA ILE A 6 21.12 9.52 2.66
C ILE A 6 22.60 9.78 2.94
N THR A 7 22.89 10.74 3.81
CA THR A 7 24.23 10.92 4.37
C THR A 7 24.50 9.82 5.39
N SER A 8 25.73 9.34 5.47
CA SER A 8 26.20 8.22 6.30
C SER A 8 26.03 8.38 7.83
N GLU A 9 25.30 9.40 8.30
CA GLU A 9 25.05 9.68 9.71
C GLU A 9 23.57 9.38 10.04
N GLY A 10 23.34 8.25 10.75
CA GLY A 10 22.04 7.85 11.30
C GLY A 10 21.29 6.79 10.49
N GLY A 11 21.86 5.57 10.40
CA GLY A 11 21.29 4.46 9.63
C GLY A 11 20.01 3.80 10.18
N ILE A 12 19.33 4.41 11.15
CA ILE A 12 18.08 3.89 11.73
C ILE A 12 16.94 4.82 11.31
N LEU A 13 15.81 4.25 10.92
CA LEU A 13 14.57 4.96 10.62
C LEU A 13 13.47 4.49 11.61
N PRO A 14 13.33 5.10 12.80
CA PRO A 14 12.27 4.74 13.72
C PRO A 14 10.89 5.16 13.19
N MET A 15 9.88 4.34 13.49
CA MET A 15 8.48 4.61 13.17
C MET A 15 7.77 5.16 14.42
N ILE A 16 7.41 6.44 14.41
CA ILE A 16 6.67 7.09 15.48
C ILE A 16 5.18 6.81 15.29
N ALA A 17 4.62 5.92 16.11
CA ALA A 17 3.18 5.73 16.19
C ALA A 17 2.54 6.91 16.94
N THR A 18 1.51 7.53 16.36
CA THR A 18 0.83 8.71 16.96
C THR A 18 -0.58 8.38 17.45
N PRO A 19 -0.75 7.75 18.64
CA PRO A 19 -2.07 7.64 19.28
C PRO A 19 -2.47 8.98 19.93
N GLY A 20 -3.77 9.17 20.16
CA GLY A 20 -4.33 10.37 20.78
C GLY A 20 -4.24 11.61 19.89
N ALA A 21 -4.09 12.77 20.53
CA ALA A 21 -3.95 14.08 19.93
C ALA A 21 -2.64 14.76 20.40
N PRO A 22 -1.46 14.34 19.92
CA PRO A 22 -0.19 14.88 20.40
C PRO A 22 -0.08 16.37 20.06
N THR A 23 0.37 17.17 21.02
CA THR A 23 0.63 18.59 20.78
C THR A 23 2.00 18.78 20.11
N ARG A 24 2.22 19.94 19.47
CA ARG A 24 3.55 20.33 18.97
C ARG A 24 4.66 20.22 20.04
N ALA A 25 4.34 20.47 21.31
CA ALA A 25 5.30 20.35 22.40
C ALA A 25 5.69 18.89 22.67
N ASP A 26 4.72 17.96 22.66
CA ASP A 26 4.96 16.52 22.79
C ASP A 26 5.83 16.01 21.63
N ILE A 27 5.50 16.42 20.40
CA ILE A 27 6.27 16.10 19.20
C ILE A 27 7.72 16.59 19.35
N LYS A 28 7.90 17.87 19.74
CA LYS A 28 9.23 18.45 19.92
C LYS A 28 10.06 17.71 20.96
N GLU A 29 9.45 17.31 22.08
CA GLU A 29 10.15 16.55 23.11
C GLU A 29 10.69 15.21 22.56
N VAL A 30 9.87 14.48 21.78
CA VAL A 30 10.29 13.23 21.14
C VAL A 30 11.43 13.46 20.16
N LEU A 31 11.33 14.47 19.29
CA LEU A 31 12.37 14.73 18.29
C LEU A 31 13.70 15.19 18.91
N VAL A 32 13.66 16.01 19.95
CA VAL A 32 14.87 16.41 20.70
C VAL A 32 15.52 15.18 21.35
N ARG A 33 14.73 14.26 21.91
CA ARG A 33 15.26 12.99 22.45
C ARG A 33 15.92 12.15 21.37
N TYR A 34 15.30 12.01 20.20
CA TYR A 34 15.86 11.29 19.05
C TYR A 34 17.19 11.92 18.61
N GLN A 35 17.22 13.25 18.40
CA GLN A 35 18.42 13.98 18.04
C GLN A 35 19.54 13.77 19.08
N SER A 36 19.23 13.84 20.38
CA SER A 36 20.19 13.63 21.46
C SER A 36 20.77 12.20 21.50
N ALA A 37 20.03 11.24 20.95
CA ALA A 37 20.45 9.84 20.81
C ALA A 37 21.18 9.57 19.48
N GLY A 38 21.41 10.59 18.64
CA GLY A 38 22.07 10.45 17.34
C GLY A 38 21.17 9.92 16.22
N ILE A 39 19.84 9.91 16.42
CA ILE A 39 18.87 9.59 15.36
C ILE A 39 18.66 10.88 14.55
N SER A 40 18.93 10.81 13.25
CA SER A 40 18.82 11.95 12.32
C SER A 40 17.61 11.88 11.42
N GLN A 41 16.88 10.76 11.40
CA GLN A 41 15.73 10.54 10.54
C GLN A 41 14.66 9.69 11.21
N PHE A 42 13.41 9.89 10.85
CA PHE A 42 12.26 9.15 11.36
C PHE A 42 11.10 9.18 10.36
N LEU A 43 10.11 8.32 10.60
CA LEU A 43 8.78 8.44 10.01
C LEU A 43 7.75 8.54 11.11
N PHE A 44 6.56 9.05 10.79
CA PHE A 44 5.44 9.08 11.71
C PHE A 44 4.17 8.60 10.98
N PHE A 45 3.27 7.95 11.71
CA PHE A 45 2.06 7.39 11.15
C PHE A 45 0.94 7.32 12.18
N GLY A 46 -0.29 7.38 11.68
CA GLY A 46 -1.49 7.27 12.50
C GLY A 46 -1.61 5.85 13.01
N ARG A 47 -1.81 5.68 14.32
CA ARG A 47 -2.03 4.36 14.94
C ARG A 47 -3.42 4.33 15.55
N ALA A 48 -3.94 3.12 15.79
CA ALA A 48 -5.16 2.92 16.55
C ALA A 48 -5.18 3.80 17.82
N GLY A 49 -6.23 4.61 17.95
CA GLY A 49 -6.37 5.61 19.01
C GLY A 49 -5.98 7.03 18.62
N CYS A 50 -5.47 7.30 17.42
CA CYS A 50 -5.29 8.66 16.91
C CYS A 50 -6.64 9.38 16.83
N GLU A 51 -6.70 10.60 17.36
CA GLU A 51 -7.92 11.42 17.42
C GLU A 51 -8.08 12.35 16.21
N TYR A 52 -7.08 12.40 15.34
CA TYR A 52 -7.14 13.17 14.09
C TYR A 52 -7.59 12.27 12.96
N GLU A 53 -8.69 12.64 12.31
CA GLU A 53 -9.14 11.99 11.09
C GLU A 53 -8.06 12.11 10.02
N TYR A 54 -7.69 10.99 9.40
CA TYR A 54 -6.65 10.93 8.37
C TYR A 54 -6.93 11.91 7.23
N LEU A 55 -5.91 12.67 6.81
CA LEU A 55 -5.98 13.74 5.79
C LEU A 55 -6.92 14.92 6.12
N SER A 56 -7.48 15.00 7.33
CA SER A 56 -8.16 16.22 7.79
C SER A 56 -7.17 17.37 8.01
N GLU A 57 -7.67 18.60 8.15
CA GLU A 57 -6.84 19.76 8.49
C GLU A 57 -6.02 19.55 9.77
N ARG A 58 -6.59 18.93 10.80
CA ARG A 58 -5.88 18.63 12.05
C ARG A 58 -4.76 17.60 11.87
N TRP A 59 -5.00 16.59 11.03
CA TRP A 59 -3.97 15.62 10.65
C TRP A 59 -2.83 16.31 9.90
N MET A 60 -3.17 17.17 8.94
CA MET A 60 -2.19 17.92 8.16
C MET A 60 -1.43 18.96 9.02
N ASP A 61 -2.07 19.56 10.02
CA ASP A 61 -1.42 20.43 11.01
C ASP A 61 -0.39 19.64 11.84
N MET A 62 -0.75 18.44 12.31
CA MET A 62 0.19 17.56 13.01
C MET A 62 1.36 17.16 12.10
N CYS A 63 1.11 16.84 10.83
CA CYS A 63 2.18 16.58 9.86
C CYS A 63 3.11 17.79 9.74
N ALA A 64 2.55 19.00 9.64
CA ALA A 64 3.32 20.23 9.58
C ALA A 64 4.20 20.42 10.82
N ASP A 65 3.68 20.14 12.02
CA ASP A 65 4.44 20.19 13.27
C ASP A 65 5.67 19.26 13.23
N PHE A 66 5.51 18.00 12.79
CA PHE A 66 6.63 17.07 12.63
C PHE A 66 7.66 17.57 11.61
N ILE A 67 7.19 18.04 10.45
CA ILE A 67 8.06 18.47 9.34
C ILE A 67 8.85 19.72 9.71
N GLU A 68 8.19 20.75 10.25
CA GLU A 68 8.83 22.01 10.63
C GLU A 68 9.82 21.82 11.77
N LEU A 69 9.47 21.05 12.80
CA LEU A 69 10.37 20.76 13.91
C LEU A 69 11.57 19.92 13.45
N ALA A 70 11.38 18.99 12.52
CA ALA A 70 12.50 18.25 11.94
C ALA A 70 13.42 19.17 11.13
N ASP A 71 12.88 20.14 10.38
CA ASP A 71 13.68 21.13 9.65
C ASP A 71 14.53 21.97 10.60
N ASP A 72 13.91 22.51 11.66
CA ASP A 72 14.58 23.29 12.71
C ASP A 72 15.72 22.51 13.40
N LEU A 73 15.53 21.19 13.57
CA LEU A 73 16.50 20.29 14.21
C LEU A 73 17.52 19.69 13.22
N GLY A 74 17.42 20.00 11.92
CA GLY A 74 18.27 19.42 10.88
C GLY A 74 18.05 17.91 10.66
N MET A 75 16.90 17.39 11.09
CA MET A 75 16.50 15.99 10.93
C MET A 75 15.80 15.76 9.57
N LYS A 76 15.55 14.48 9.25
CA LYS A 76 14.84 14.04 8.04
C LYS A 76 13.57 13.29 8.39
N VAL A 77 12.56 13.45 7.54
CA VAL A 77 11.23 12.91 7.73
C VAL A 77 10.85 12.07 6.52
N TRP A 78 10.16 10.97 6.78
CA TRP A 78 9.48 10.18 5.77
C TRP A 78 7.98 10.23 6.05
N LEU A 79 7.19 10.55 5.03
CA LEU A 79 5.74 10.55 5.14
C LEU A 79 5.22 9.11 5.05
N TYR A 80 4.11 8.84 5.70
CA TYR A 80 3.40 7.56 5.63
C TYR A 80 2.09 7.76 4.85
N ASP A 81 1.83 6.93 3.87
CA ASP A 81 0.75 7.12 2.88
C ASP A 81 -0.55 6.38 3.21
N ASP A 82 -0.71 5.91 4.45
CA ASP A 82 -1.97 5.39 4.97
C ASP A 82 -2.23 5.80 6.43
N TYR A 83 -3.43 5.50 6.92
CA TYR A 83 -3.78 5.52 8.32
C TYR A 83 -3.67 4.10 8.87
N ASN A 84 -2.64 3.85 9.67
CA ASN A 84 -2.26 2.52 10.14
C ASN A 84 -1.85 1.59 8.96
N CYS A 85 -1.48 0.36 9.28
CA CYS A 85 -1.16 -0.68 8.29
C CYS A 85 -2.39 -1.60 8.07
N PRO A 86 -2.63 -2.11 6.84
CA PRO A 86 -1.78 -1.98 5.63
C PRO A 86 -2.17 -0.85 4.68
N THR A 87 -1.21 -0.47 3.83
CA THR A 87 -1.31 0.60 2.82
C THR A 87 -2.22 0.17 1.69
N THR A 88 -3.48 0.55 1.76
CA THR A 88 -4.61 0.30 0.84
C THR A 88 -5.95 0.53 1.51
N TYR A 89 -5.95 0.65 2.84
CA TYR A 89 -7.16 0.86 3.60
C TYR A 89 -7.53 2.34 3.56
N VAL A 90 -6.55 3.27 3.55
CA VAL A 90 -6.72 4.74 3.49
C VAL A 90 -7.79 5.23 4.47
N ASN A 91 -7.82 4.63 5.66
CA ASN A 91 -8.90 4.78 6.65
C ASN A 91 -10.34 4.59 6.09
N GLY A 92 -10.52 3.73 5.10
CA GLY A 92 -11.78 3.48 4.40
C GLY A 92 -12.15 4.50 3.32
N GLN A 93 -11.36 5.56 3.10
CA GLN A 93 -11.69 6.62 2.13
C GLN A 93 -11.72 6.09 0.69
N LEU A 94 -10.78 5.21 0.34
CA LEU A 94 -10.70 4.58 -0.98
C LEU A 94 -11.89 3.65 -1.22
N THR A 95 -12.19 2.75 -0.28
CA THR A 95 -13.29 1.78 -0.44
C THR A 95 -14.68 2.40 -0.37
N ALA A 96 -14.81 3.57 0.28
CA ALA A 96 -16.06 4.35 0.35
C ALA A 96 -16.47 4.96 -1.01
N GLN A 97 -15.54 5.07 -1.97
CA GLN A 97 -15.86 5.62 -3.29
C GLN A 97 -16.80 4.71 -4.10
N GLY A 98 -16.72 3.39 -3.91
CA GLY A 98 -17.61 2.44 -4.58
C GLY A 98 -16.98 1.06 -4.81
N PRO A 99 -17.76 0.06 -5.26
CA PRO A 99 -17.27 -1.29 -5.54
C PRO A 99 -16.11 -1.38 -6.55
N GLU A 100 -15.99 -0.40 -7.44
CA GLU A 100 -14.89 -0.30 -8.41
C GLU A 100 -13.53 -0.01 -7.75
N TYR A 101 -13.52 0.58 -6.55
CA TYR A 101 -12.34 0.87 -5.74
C TYR A 101 -12.00 -0.22 -4.73
N GLN A 102 -12.87 -1.23 -4.60
CA GLN A 102 -12.73 -2.32 -3.64
C GLN A 102 -12.00 -3.50 -4.28
N ALA A 103 -11.04 -4.06 -3.56
CA ALA A 103 -10.25 -5.21 -3.99
C ALA A 103 -11.17 -6.38 -4.38
N LYS A 104 -10.78 -7.15 -5.39
CA LYS A 104 -11.58 -8.27 -5.89
C LYS A 104 -10.84 -9.58 -5.66
N SER A 105 -11.60 -10.65 -5.47
CA SER A 105 -11.07 -12.02 -5.47
C SER A 105 -11.96 -12.95 -6.27
N ILE A 106 -11.38 -14.03 -6.78
CA ILE A 106 -12.10 -15.16 -7.35
C ILE A 106 -12.16 -16.25 -6.30
N LEU A 107 -13.36 -16.80 -6.09
CA LEU A 107 -13.62 -18.04 -5.38
C LEU A 107 -13.99 -19.12 -6.41
N ALA A 108 -13.19 -20.18 -6.48
CA ALA A 108 -13.46 -21.33 -7.32
C ALA A 108 -13.40 -22.65 -6.53
N TYR A 109 -14.42 -23.50 -6.68
CA TYR A 109 -14.48 -24.80 -6.00
C TYR A 109 -15.44 -25.78 -6.69
N LEU A 110 -15.37 -27.06 -6.27
CA LEU A 110 -16.29 -28.11 -6.69
C LEU A 110 -17.26 -28.44 -5.54
N ASP A 111 -18.56 -28.41 -5.82
CA ASP A 111 -19.63 -28.89 -4.94
C ASP A 111 -20.26 -30.15 -5.56
N GLY A 112 -19.70 -31.31 -5.23
CA GLY A 112 -19.96 -32.54 -5.98
C GLY A 112 -19.46 -32.41 -7.43
N GLU A 113 -20.38 -32.55 -8.40
CA GLU A 113 -20.07 -32.36 -9.83
C GLU A 113 -20.20 -30.90 -10.29
N GLN A 114 -20.80 -30.03 -9.47
CA GLN A 114 -21.01 -28.64 -9.81
C GLN A 114 -19.72 -27.84 -9.62
N PHE A 115 -19.31 -27.13 -10.67
CA PHE A 115 -18.21 -26.16 -10.58
C PHE A 115 -18.75 -24.76 -10.26
N VAL A 116 -18.17 -24.13 -9.24
CA VAL A 116 -18.46 -22.76 -8.84
C VAL A 116 -17.25 -21.90 -9.18
N TYR A 117 -17.50 -20.77 -9.86
CA TYR A 117 -16.53 -19.73 -10.17
C TYR A 117 -17.22 -18.38 -9.96
N GLN A 118 -16.77 -17.61 -8.97
CA GLN A 118 -17.40 -16.35 -8.59
C GLN A 118 -16.35 -15.30 -8.28
N GLN A 119 -16.47 -14.13 -8.89
CA GLN A 119 -15.73 -12.95 -8.48
C GLN A 119 -16.52 -12.21 -7.39
N GLN A 120 -15.83 -11.77 -6.35
CA GLN A 120 -16.39 -11.07 -5.21
C GLN A 120 -15.56 -9.83 -4.86
N THR A 121 -16.21 -8.83 -4.28
CA THR A 121 -15.57 -7.59 -3.81
C THR A 121 -15.30 -7.65 -2.31
N ASN A 122 -14.16 -7.12 -1.88
CA ASN A 122 -13.81 -6.93 -0.48
C ASN A 122 -14.01 -5.46 -0.11
N PRO A 123 -15.10 -5.09 0.57
CA PRO A 123 -15.34 -3.69 0.94
C PRO A 123 -14.35 -3.15 1.99
N LYS A 124 -13.49 -4.01 2.54
CA LYS A 124 -12.50 -3.62 3.54
C LYS A 124 -11.14 -3.24 2.94
N ALA A 125 -10.84 -3.59 1.70
CA ALA A 125 -9.52 -3.37 1.11
C ALA A 125 -9.62 -2.62 -0.22
N GLY A 126 -8.73 -1.66 -0.47
CA GLY A 126 -8.61 -0.96 -1.74
C GLY A 126 -8.07 -1.82 -2.87
N ASP A 127 -8.52 -1.57 -4.09
CA ASP A 127 -8.12 -2.35 -5.28
C ASP A 127 -6.80 -1.88 -5.89
N MET A 128 -5.66 -2.43 -5.45
CA MET A 128 -4.36 -2.11 -6.05
C MET A 128 -4.14 -2.69 -7.45
N LEU A 129 -5.07 -3.48 -7.96
CA LEU A 129 -4.99 -4.04 -9.32
C LEU A 129 -5.81 -3.19 -10.31
N SER A 130 -6.52 -2.17 -9.83
CA SER A 130 -7.34 -1.25 -10.62
C SER A 130 -6.65 0.09 -10.82
N ASP A 131 -6.43 0.47 -12.07
CA ASP A 131 -5.84 1.77 -12.42
C ASP A 131 -6.62 2.94 -11.79
N THR A 132 -7.95 2.91 -11.85
CA THR A 132 -8.84 3.91 -11.26
C THR A 132 -8.63 4.07 -9.76
N ALA A 133 -8.47 2.97 -9.04
CA ALA A 133 -8.29 3.00 -7.59
C ALA A 133 -6.90 3.51 -7.19
N ILE A 134 -5.87 3.13 -7.94
CA ILE A 134 -4.51 3.62 -7.70
C ILE A 134 -4.41 5.12 -8.00
N ASP A 135 -5.00 5.58 -9.11
CA ASP A 135 -5.00 6.99 -9.49
C ASP A 135 -5.75 7.83 -8.44
N TYR A 136 -6.88 7.34 -7.94
CA TYR A 136 -7.57 7.97 -6.82
C TYR A 136 -6.67 8.04 -5.57
N PHE A 137 -6.02 6.95 -5.17
CA PHE A 137 -5.14 6.92 -4.00
C PHE A 137 -4.00 7.94 -4.10
N VAL A 138 -3.33 8.02 -5.25
CA VAL A 138 -2.29 9.03 -5.51
C VAL A 138 -2.89 10.43 -5.39
N SER A 139 -4.05 10.67 -6.02
CA SER A 139 -4.71 11.98 -5.98
C SER A 139 -5.20 12.40 -4.59
N SER A 140 -5.69 11.46 -3.76
CA SER A 140 -6.25 11.76 -2.46
C SER A 140 -5.17 11.95 -1.39
N THR A 141 -4.03 11.28 -1.54
CA THR A 141 -3.01 11.21 -0.50
C THR A 141 -1.73 11.94 -0.91
N TYR A 142 -1.11 11.54 -2.02
CA TYR A 142 0.19 12.05 -2.43
C TYR A 142 0.09 13.52 -2.88
N GLU A 143 -0.92 13.85 -3.69
CA GLU A 143 -1.19 15.24 -4.09
C GLU A 143 -1.59 16.12 -2.91
N ALA A 144 -2.32 15.58 -1.93
CA ALA A 144 -2.68 16.31 -0.71
C ALA A 144 -1.43 16.68 0.10
N TYR A 145 -0.46 15.77 0.21
CA TYR A 145 0.84 16.07 0.81
C TYR A 145 1.65 17.08 -0.02
N ALA A 146 1.71 16.93 -1.34
CA ALA A 146 2.44 17.86 -2.22
C ALA A 146 1.88 19.29 -2.13
N ALA A 147 0.56 19.43 -2.10
CA ALA A 147 -0.11 20.72 -2.00
C ALA A 147 0.32 21.54 -0.78
N ARG A 148 0.66 20.86 0.33
CA ARG A 148 1.01 21.51 1.60
C ARG A 148 2.50 21.50 1.93
N PHE A 149 3.23 20.50 1.48
CA PHE A 149 4.59 20.21 1.95
C PHE A 149 5.67 20.15 0.87
N SER A 150 5.32 20.37 -0.41
CA SER A 150 6.28 20.28 -1.52
C SER A 150 7.53 21.15 -1.35
N GLN A 151 7.46 22.27 -0.64
CA GLN A 151 8.62 23.11 -0.32
C GLN A 151 9.73 22.39 0.47
N TYR A 152 9.38 21.31 1.18
CA TYR A 152 10.27 20.48 2.00
C TYR A 152 10.78 19.22 1.27
N PHE A 153 10.24 18.90 0.09
CA PHE A 153 10.63 17.69 -0.66
C PHE A 153 12.09 17.74 -1.12
N GLY A 154 12.76 16.60 -1.02
CA GLY A 154 14.19 16.45 -1.32
C GLY A 154 15.13 17.17 -0.34
N LYS A 155 14.58 17.81 0.69
CA LYS A 155 15.32 18.54 1.73
C LYS A 155 15.08 17.90 3.09
N THR A 156 13.91 18.14 3.66
CA THR A 156 13.51 17.70 5.00
C THR A 156 12.69 16.44 4.89
N ILE A 157 11.81 16.38 3.89
CA ILE A 157 11.09 15.17 3.51
C ILE A 157 11.92 14.43 2.45
N LEU A 158 12.37 13.22 2.77
CA LEU A 158 13.20 12.42 1.86
C LEU A 158 12.41 11.42 1.02
N GLY A 159 11.25 11.00 1.52
CA GLY A 159 10.49 9.97 0.86
C GLY A 159 9.15 9.68 1.51
N ILE A 160 8.47 8.74 0.89
CA ILE A 160 7.19 8.18 1.33
C ILE A 160 7.43 6.70 1.66
N PHE A 161 6.88 6.28 2.80
CA PHE A 161 6.89 4.92 3.29
C PHE A 161 5.53 4.28 3.07
N SER A 162 5.50 3.20 2.29
CA SER A 162 4.29 2.43 1.95
C SER A 162 4.38 1.03 2.58
N ASP A 163 3.53 0.77 3.57
CA ASP A 163 3.63 -0.37 4.48
C ASP A 163 2.63 -1.48 4.13
N GLU A 164 3.14 -2.66 3.79
CA GLU A 164 2.39 -3.88 3.48
C GLU A 164 1.23 -3.70 2.48
N PRO A 165 1.44 -3.10 1.30
CA PRO A 165 0.38 -2.99 0.30
C PRO A 165 -0.20 -4.36 -0.05
N THR A 166 -1.52 -4.53 0.11
CA THR A 166 -2.20 -5.82 -0.02
C THR A 166 -3.20 -5.87 -1.16
N GLN A 167 -3.27 -7.01 -1.85
CA GLN A 167 -4.25 -7.26 -2.91
C GLN A 167 -5.63 -7.65 -2.33
N GLY A 168 -5.85 -7.40 -1.03
CA GLY A 168 -7.11 -7.62 -0.31
C GLY A 168 -7.38 -9.08 0.09
N HIS A 169 -6.64 -10.04 -0.45
CA HIS A 169 -6.62 -11.45 -0.05
C HIS A 169 -5.24 -12.04 -0.36
N LEU A 170 -4.67 -12.85 0.54
CA LEU A 170 -3.61 -13.77 0.12
C LEU A 170 -4.25 -14.89 -0.70
N PRO A 171 -3.61 -15.35 -1.80
CA PRO A 171 -4.04 -16.56 -2.46
C PRO A 171 -3.96 -17.70 -1.47
N ARG A 172 -5.11 -18.23 -1.10
CA ARG A 172 -5.23 -19.37 -0.20
C ARG A 172 -5.84 -20.52 -0.99
N LYS A 173 -5.06 -21.58 -1.16
CA LYS A 173 -5.62 -22.93 -1.21
C LYS A 173 -5.71 -23.38 0.24
N THR A 174 -6.91 -23.46 0.81
CA THR A 174 -6.97 -24.16 2.09
C THR A 174 -6.83 -25.65 1.77
N SER A 175 -5.85 -26.31 2.39
CA SER A 175 -5.61 -27.75 2.23
C SER A 175 -6.80 -28.60 2.70
N TRP A 176 -7.84 -27.98 3.26
CA TRP A 176 -8.93 -28.62 3.98
C TRP A 176 -10.27 -28.59 3.21
N ASP A 177 -10.44 -27.73 2.20
CA ASP A 177 -11.76 -27.49 1.58
C ASP A 177 -11.83 -27.57 0.03
N ASN A 178 -10.74 -27.92 -0.67
CA ASN A 178 -10.68 -27.96 -2.15
C ASN A 178 -11.21 -26.68 -2.83
N ARG A 179 -10.85 -25.52 -2.27
CA ARG A 179 -11.19 -24.21 -2.84
C ARG A 179 -9.94 -23.45 -3.25
N ILE A 180 -10.08 -22.65 -4.30
CA ILE A 180 -9.11 -21.65 -4.72
C ILE A 180 -9.73 -20.29 -4.40
N VAL A 181 -9.03 -19.50 -3.58
CA VAL A 181 -9.34 -18.08 -3.37
C VAL A 181 -8.12 -17.29 -3.77
N VAL A 182 -8.25 -16.44 -4.79
CA VAL A 182 -7.12 -15.71 -5.38
C VAL A 182 -7.51 -14.25 -5.66
N PRO A 183 -6.58 -13.29 -5.50
CA PRO A 183 -6.78 -11.91 -5.99
C PRO A 183 -7.24 -11.85 -7.44
N SER A 184 -8.01 -10.82 -7.76
CA SER A 184 -8.64 -10.64 -9.05
C SER A 184 -8.82 -9.16 -9.36
N TYR A 185 -9.10 -8.84 -10.61
CA TYR A 185 -9.48 -7.51 -11.07
C TYR A 185 -10.55 -7.61 -12.18
N THR A 186 -11.20 -6.49 -12.49
CA THR A 186 -12.18 -6.44 -13.58
C THR A 186 -11.47 -6.63 -14.92
N GLY A 187 -11.89 -7.65 -15.68
CA GLY A 187 -11.28 -8.00 -16.98
C GLY A 187 -10.21 -9.10 -16.91
N ILE A 188 -9.95 -9.70 -15.75
CA ILE A 188 -8.94 -10.78 -15.62
C ILE A 188 -9.22 -12.00 -16.52
N ASP A 189 -10.48 -12.36 -16.74
CA ASP A 189 -10.85 -13.47 -17.63
C ASP A 189 -10.47 -13.19 -19.08
N ASP A 190 -10.68 -11.96 -19.54
CA ASP A 190 -10.33 -11.51 -20.90
C ASP A 190 -8.80 -11.47 -21.06
N ASP A 191 -8.08 -10.86 -20.10
CA ASP A 191 -6.62 -10.80 -20.08
C ASP A 191 -6.00 -12.21 -20.07
N TYR A 192 -6.60 -13.16 -19.33
CA TYR A 192 -6.14 -14.54 -19.27
C TYR A 192 -6.38 -15.30 -20.59
N GLN A 193 -7.54 -15.08 -21.20
CA GLN A 193 -7.87 -15.64 -22.52
C GLN A 193 -6.93 -15.09 -23.61
N GLU A 194 -6.59 -13.81 -23.56
CA GLU A 194 -5.61 -13.20 -24.46
C GLU A 194 -4.21 -13.79 -24.26
N LEU A 195 -3.76 -13.94 -23.00
CA LEU A 195 -2.43 -14.45 -22.67
C LEU A 195 -2.25 -15.93 -23.03
N THR A 196 -3.28 -16.76 -22.81
CA THR A 196 -3.15 -18.22 -22.84
C THR A 196 -3.89 -18.91 -23.97
N GLY A 197 -4.86 -18.23 -24.59
CA GLY A 197 -5.83 -18.83 -25.50
C GLY A 197 -6.86 -19.74 -24.82
N ARG A 198 -6.91 -19.81 -23.48
CA ARG A 198 -7.82 -20.64 -22.67
C ARG A 198 -8.59 -19.79 -21.66
N GLY A 199 -9.70 -20.31 -21.15
CA GLY A 199 -10.48 -19.65 -20.11
C GLY A 199 -9.91 -19.89 -18.71
N LEU A 200 -9.81 -18.84 -17.88
CA LEU A 200 -9.33 -18.93 -16.50
C LEU A 200 -10.20 -19.89 -15.67
N ALA A 201 -11.52 -19.76 -15.77
CA ALA A 201 -12.46 -20.64 -15.06
C ALA A 201 -12.29 -22.12 -15.44
N ASP A 202 -12.07 -22.44 -16.72
CA ASP A 202 -11.86 -23.81 -17.19
C ASP A 202 -10.54 -24.39 -16.66
N ASP A 203 -9.47 -23.61 -16.69
CA ASP A 203 -8.17 -24.02 -16.17
C ASP A 203 -8.19 -24.20 -14.64
N MET A 204 -8.89 -23.32 -13.90
CA MET A 204 -9.09 -23.48 -12.45
C MET A 204 -9.91 -24.74 -12.13
N ARG A 205 -10.96 -25.03 -12.91
CA ARG A 205 -11.73 -26.28 -12.78
C ARG A 205 -10.84 -27.49 -13.04
N ALA A 206 -10.02 -27.44 -14.09
CA ALA A 206 -9.12 -28.52 -14.45
C ALA A 206 -8.12 -28.81 -13.32
N TYR A 207 -7.58 -27.77 -12.68
CA TYR A 207 -6.70 -27.90 -11.52
C TYR A 207 -7.41 -28.46 -10.28
N LEU A 208 -8.66 -28.06 -10.02
CA LEU A 208 -9.47 -28.57 -8.90
C LEU A 208 -9.80 -30.07 -9.04
N LEU A 209 -9.89 -30.57 -10.29
CA LEU A 209 -10.09 -31.99 -10.59
C LEU A 209 -8.77 -32.78 -10.55
N ASP A 210 -7.67 -32.15 -10.98
CA ASP A 210 -6.34 -32.74 -11.05
C ASP A 210 -5.28 -31.66 -10.80
N ASN A 211 -4.66 -31.69 -9.62
CA ASN A 211 -3.67 -30.69 -9.22
C ASN A 211 -2.37 -30.72 -10.04
N GLN A 212 -2.18 -31.72 -10.90
CA GLN A 212 -1.07 -31.75 -11.87
C GLN A 212 -1.31 -30.78 -13.04
N LYS A 213 -2.53 -30.27 -13.22
CA LYS A 213 -2.87 -29.26 -14.23
C LYS A 213 -2.63 -27.85 -13.68
N ASP A 214 -1.43 -27.60 -13.19
CA ASP A 214 -1.04 -26.40 -12.44
C ASP A 214 -0.58 -25.23 -13.33
N SER A 215 -0.49 -25.43 -14.64
CA SER A 215 -0.03 -24.42 -15.60
C SER A 215 -0.79 -23.08 -15.53
N PHE A 216 -2.02 -23.09 -15.01
CA PHE A 216 -2.80 -21.87 -14.81
C PHE A 216 -2.16 -20.91 -13.80
N TRP A 217 -1.46 -21.43 -12.78
CA TRP A 217 -0.80 -20.61 -11.78
C TRP A 217 0.25 -19.69 -12.40
N LEU A 218 1.01 -20.19 -13.37
CA LEU A 218 2.04 -19.38 -14.03
C LEU A 218 1.42 -18.20 -14.79
N ALA A 219 0.36 -18.45 -15.57
CA ALA A 219 -0.34 -17.41 -16.30
C ALA A 219 -1.07 -16.43 -15.37
N TYR A 220 -1.74 -16.96 -14.34
CA TYR A 220 -2.37 -16.16 -13.29
C TYR A 220 -1.36 -15.22 -12.61
N TRP A 221 -0.21 -15.75 -12.19
CA TRP A 221 0.82 -14.96 -11.52
C TRP A 221 1.48 -13.92 -12.42
N ASP A 222 1.59 -14.18 -13.72
CA ASP A 222 2.06 -13.18 -14.69
C ASP A 222 1.09 -11.98 -14.76
N LEU A 223 -0.22 -12.23 -14.79
CA LEU A 223 -1.23 -11.17 -14.80
C LEU A 223 -1.22 -10.34 -13.49
N ILE A 224 -1.23 -11.02 -12.34
CA ILE A 224 -1.20 -10.36 -11.03
C ILE A 224 0.11 -9.59 -10.83
N GLY A 225 1.24 -10.16 -11.25
CA GLY A 225 2.55 -9.52 -11.20
C GLY A 225 2.60 -8.24 -12.03
N LYS A 226 2.07 -8.27 -13.27
CA LYS A 226 1.95 -7.09 -14.14
C LYS A 226 1.14 -5.97 -13.50
N ARG A 227 -0.04 -6.29 -12.94
CA ARG A 227 -0.91 -5.31 -12.27
C ARG A 227 -0.29 -4.75 -10.99
N SER A 228 0.34 -5.60 -10.18
CA SER A 228 1.05 -5.18 -8.95
C SER A 228 2.24 -4.28 -9.26
N ARG A 229 2.96 -4.55 -10.35
CA ARG A 229 4.04 -3.67 -10.83
C ARG A 229 3.50 -2.30 -11.25
N ALA A 230 2.33 -2.24 -11.88
CA ALA A 230 1.71 -0.96 -12.26
C ALA A 230 1.38 -0.07 -11.05
N TYR A 231 0.97 -0.65 -9.92
CA TYR A 231 0.83 0.07 -8.65
C TYR A 231 2.16 0.66 -8.17
N LEU A 232 3.20 -0.16 -8.03
CA LEU A 232 4.51 0.30 -7.56
C LEU A 232 5.14 1.32 -8.51
N ASP A 233 4.98 1.13 -9.83
CA ASP A 233 5.49 2.06 -10.84
C ASP A 233 4.82 3.44 -10.69
N ARG A 234 3.50 3.52 -10.46
CA ARG A 234 2.79 4.80 -10.26
C ARG A 234 3.34 5.56 -9.05
N LEU A 235 3.40 4.91 -7.89
CA LEU A 235 3.90 5.52 -6.66
C LEU A 235 5.39 5.93 -6.82
N SER A 236 6.21 5.04 -7.39
CA SER A 236 7.65 5.30 -7.56
C SER A 236 7.92 6.42 -8.56
N ASN A 237 7.15 6.49 -9.65
CA ASN A 237 7.26 7.56 -10.64
C ASN A 237 6.86 8.90 -10.03
N TRP A 238 5.73 8.95 -9.31
CA TRP A 238 5.30 10.15 -8.61
C TRP A 238 6.38 10.64 -7.63
N CYS A 239 6.92 9.76 -6.78
CA CYS A 239 7.98 10.12 -5.86
C CYS A 239 9.21 10.68 -6.60
N ARG A 240 9.63 10.03 -7.70
CA ARG A 240 10.79 10.46 -8.49
C ARG A 240 10.59 11.85 -9.11
N GLU A 241 9.40 12.14 -9.60
CA GLU A 241 9.03 13.45 -10.17
C GLU A 241 9.05 14.56 -9.13
N HIS A 242 8.88 14.21 -7.85
CA HIS A 242 8.88 15.12 -6.70
C HIS A 242 10.19 15.12 -5.89
N ASP A 243 11.28 14.54 -6.42
CA ASP A 243 12.59 14.40 -5.75
C ASP A 243 12.51 13.64 -4.39
N LEU A 244 11.61 12.65 -4.31
CA LEU A 244 11.39 11.77 -3.19
C LEU A 244 11.80 10.31 -3.50
N VAL A 245 12.05 9.54 -2.46
CA VAL A 245 12.24 8.07 -2.52
C VAL A 245 10.94 7.38 -2.08
N LEU A 246 10.59 6.27 -2.74
CA LEU A 246 9.57 5.33 -2.26
C LEU A 246 10.26 4.12 -1.62
N THR A 247 9.82 3.72 -0.43
CA THR A 247 10.28 2.49 0.24
C THR A 247 9.17 1.94 1.14
N GLY A 248 9.32 0.71 1.63
CA GLY A 248 8.47 0.16 2.68
C GLY A 248 8.49 -1.36 2.71
N HIS A 249 7.59 -1.95 3.48
CA HIS A 249 7.46 -3.40 3.60
C HIS A 249 6.50 -3.92 2.54
N LEU A 250 6.74 -5.13 2.03
CA LEU A 250 5.76 -5.84 1.21
C LEU A 250 4.87 -6.72 2.08
N TYR A 251 3.60 -6.84 1.71
CA TYR A 251 2.67 -7.70 2.44
C TYR A 251 3.16 -9.15 2.42
N ASP A 252 3.19 -9.80 3.59
CA ASP A 252 3.63 -11.20 3.77
C ASP A 252 5.12 -11.45 3.46
N GLU A 253 6.00 -10.48 3.77
CA GLU A 253 7.47 -10.64 3.68
C GLU A 253 8.09 -11.51 4.80
N HIS A 254 7.27 -12.24 5.56
CA HIS A 254 7.70 -13.14 6.62
C HIS A 254 7.82 -14.58 6.10
N ASP A 255 8.93 -15.26 6.43
CA ASP A 255 9.23 -16.65 6.03
C ASP A 255 8.16 -17.69 6.44
#